data_AF-A0A6G0WCK2-F1
#
_entry.id   AF-A0A6G0WCK2-F1
#
_cell.length_a   1.000
_cell.length_b   1.000
_cell.length_c   1.000
_cell.angle_alpha   90.00
_cell.angle_beta   90.00
_cell.angle_gamma   90.00
#
_symmetry.space_group_name_H-M   'P 1'
#
loop_
_entity.id
_entity.type
_entity.pdbx_description
1 polymer ?
#
loop_
_entity_poly.entity_id
_entity_poly.type
_entity_poly.pdbx_seq_one_letter_code
_entity_poly.pdbx_strand_id
1 'polypeptide(L)'
;MILKSGVVGALVLILVPWALYFAERFFPQDVSSDLVQLGSISSSSVKVWLFSTAATKAHVSYDDQDGEHKSLLFDFDEKHPTLTVLLSDLNPETQYNVTIELLEANNQILFTDRVMFKTLGSNMSRVRFAFGSCTMAIPLIHPFLGFSSNLRYIATTLRPDFMLLLGDQIYADVDISANAEQLYRTTVHDDAYQAIGRSTPLFTMYDDHEIYNNWNAGPDDPLYQESIQLYERYFGDRNPARLEPGEHYYSWKTGVAAFFMLDVRKYASPKYSPDGPTKTKLGATQKDLFLSWLQSSTEPFKIVISSMVVSDLGQQAVDEGWALYQTEYLEIASFIKSHNISGVVLLSGDLHFAGVFQHTPFDFLFEE
;
A
#
# COMPACT_ATOMS: atom_id res chain seq x y z
N MET A 1 -25.65 45.38 10.62
CA MET A 1 -26.42 45.12 9.39
C MET A 1 -26.09 43.69 8.98
N ILE A 2 -26.95 42.74 9.35
CA ILE A 2 -26.77 41.30 9.15
C ILE A 2 -27.19 40.99 7.71
N LEU A 3 -26.24 40.70 6.83
CA LEU A 3 -26.53 40.12 5.53
C LEU A 3 -26.68 38.61 5.70
N LYS A 4 -27.87 38.11 5.32
CA LYS A 4 -28.34 36.74 5.47
C LYS A 4 -27.43 35.74 4.73
N SER A 5 -26.88 34.79 5.48
CA SER A 5 -26.10 33.63 5.06
C SER A 5 -26.88 32.55 4.27
N GLY A 6 -28.17 32.77 4.00
CA GLY A 6 -29.04 31.74 3.39
C GLY A 6 -28.90 31.56 1.87
N VAL A 7 -28.40 32.55 1.13
CA VAL A 7 -28.37 32.48 -0.35
C VAL A 7 -27.08 31.81 -0.86
N VAL A 8 -25.97 31.95 -0.14
CA VAL A 8 -24.69 31.31 -0.51
C VAL A 8 -24.75 29.79 -0.25
N GLY A 9 -25.38 29.35 0.85
CA GLY A 9 -25.55 27.93 1.13
C GLY A 9 -26.46 27.21 0.13
N ALA A 10 -27.53 27.86 -0.34
CA ALA A 10 -28.47 27.26 -1.29
C ALA A 10 -27.92 27.13 -2.73
N LEU A 11 -27.04 28.04 -3.17
CA LEU A 11 -26.37 27.96 -4.48
C LEU A 11 -25.26 26.90 -4.51
N VAL A 12 -24.55 26.71 -3.39
CA VAL A 12 -23.54 25.64 -3.25
C VAL A 12 -24.20 24.24 -3.24
N LEU A 13 -25.39 24.10 -2.62
CA LEU A 13 -26.14 22.84 -2.57
C LEU A 13 -26.78 22.43 -3.92
N ILE A 14 -26.97 23.36 -4.86
CA ILE A 14 -27.58 23.06 -6.16
C ILE A 14 -26.50 22.91 -7.25
N LEU A 15 -25.38 23.63 -7.18
CA LEU A 15 -24.35 23.55 -8.22
C LEU A 15 -23.41 22.34 -8.07
N VAL A 16 -23.17 21.86 -6.85
CA VAL A 16 -22.30 20.70 -6.61
C VAL A 16 -22.88 19.40 -7.20
N PRO A 17 -24.16 19.04 -7.02
CA PRO A 17 -24.76 17.86 -7.67
C PRO A 17 -24.78 17.93 -9.20
N TRP A 18 -24.96 19.14 -9.77
CA TRP A 18 -24.92 19.31 -11.22
C TRP A 18 -23.49 19.29 -11.77
N ALA A 19 -22.52 19.85 -11.05
CA ALA A 19 -21.10 19.73 -11.39
C ALA A 19 -20.62 18.28 -11.29
N LEU A 20 -21.08 17.52 -10.29
CA LEU A 20 -20.89 16.07 -10.14
C LEU A 20 -21.47 15.30 -11.33
N TYR A 21 -22.74 15.54 -11.65
CA TYR A 21 -23.44 14.91 -12.78
C TYR A 21 -22.77 15.22 -14.14
N PHE A 22 -22.20 16.41 -14.29
CA PHE A 22 -21.52 16.81 -15.52
C PHE A 22 -20.06 16.32 -15.56
N ALA A 23 -19.32 16.29 -14.45
CA ALA A 23 -17.94 15.81 -14.41
C ALA A 23 -17.83 14.33 -14.81
N GLU A 24 -18.68 13.46 -14.27
CA GLU A 24 -18.75 12.04 -14.65
C GLU A 24 -19.12 11.84 -16.13
N ARG A 25 -19.96 12.71 -16.69
CA ARG A 25 -20.39 12.63 -18.09
C ARG A 25 -19.40 13.20 -19.10
N PHE A 26 -18.57 14.16 -18.68
CA PHE A 26 -17.63 14.83 -19.59
C PHE A 26 -16.20 14.27 -19.51
N PHE A 27 -15.85 13.54 -18.45
CA PHE A 27 -14.54 12.88 -18.30
C PHE A 27 -14.69 11.42 -17.87
N PRO A 28 -15.24 10.52 -18.70
CA PRO A 28 -15.20 9.10 -18.42
C PRO A 28 -13.73 8.65 -18.34
N GLN A 29 -13.29 8.23 -17.15
CA GLN A 29 -12.00 7.59 -16.96
C GLN A 29 -12.10 6.17 -17.55
N ASP A 30 -11.21 5.82 -18.49
CA ASP A 30 -11.09 4.45 -18.96
C ASP A 30 -10.46 3.61 -17.85
N VAL A 31 -11.33 2.94 -17.09
CA VAL A 31 -10.94 2.01 -16.02
C VAL A 31 -10.87 0.56 -16.49
N SER A 32 -10.87 0.33 -17.81
CA SER A 32 -10.92 -0.99 -18.44
C SER A 32 -9.70 -1.33 -19.29
N SER A 33 -8.83 -0.37 -19.57
CA SER A 33 -7.60 -0.61 -20.32
C SER A 33 -6.68 -1.62 -19.64
N ASP A 34 -5.94 -2.38 -20.43
CA ASP A 34 -5.00 -3.38 -19.92
C ASP A 34 -3.80 -2.73 -19.25
N LEU A 35 -3.36 -3.26 -18.10
CA LEU A 35 -2.25 -2.69 -17.32
C LEU A 35 -1.19 -3.73 -16.96
N VAL A 36 0.06 -3.25 -16.86
CA VAL A 36 1.19 -3.97 -16.25
C VAL A 36 1.80 -3.08 -15.18
N GLN A 37 1.94 -3.60 -13.97
CA GLN A 37 2.57 -2.92 -12.85
C GLN A 37 3.51 -3.87 -12.08
N LEU A 38 4.57 -3.33 -11.52
CA LEU A 38 5.51 -4.03 -10.67
C LEU A 38 4.97 -4.11 -9.23
N GLY A 39 5.04 -5.30 -8.66
CA GLY A 39 4.81 -5.55 -7.24
C GLY A 39 6.12 -5.60 -6.48
N SER A 40 6.10 -6.32 -5.36
CA SER A 40 7.26 -6.55 -4.51
C SER A 40 8.41 -7.19 -5.28
N ILE A 41 9.62 -6.79 -4.89
CA ILE A 41 10.86 -7.24 -5.49
C ILE A 41 11.84 -7.69 -4.40
N SER A 42 12.65 -8.70 -4.71
CA SER A 42 13.72 -9.19 -3.85
C SER A 42 15.03 -9.27 -4.63
N SER A 43 16.04 -9.88 -4.03
CA SER A 43 17.28 -10.18 -4.73
C SER A 43 17.16 -11.29 -5.77
N SER A 44 16.08 -12.06 -5.75
CA SER A 44 15.93 -13.22 -6.63
C SER A 44 14.52 -13.40 -7.20
N SER A 45 13.64 -12.42 -7.01
CA SER A 45 12.28 -12.48 -7.52
C SER A 45 11.66 -11.10 -7.71
N VAL A 46 10.65 -11.04 -8.56
CA VAL A 46 9.73 -9.89 -8.66
C VAL A 46 8.31 -10.40 -8.88
N LYS A 47 7.33 -9.70 -8.34
CA LYS A 47 5.94 -9.86 -8.73
C LYS A 47 5.57 -8.86 -9.82
N VAL A 48 4.84 -9.31 -10.83
CA VAL A 48 4.25 -8.45 -11.86
C VAL A 48 2.74 -8.61 -11.80
N TRP A 49 2.05 -7.52 -11.55
CA TRP A 49 0.60 -7.45 -11.52
C TRP A 49 0.05 -6.99 -12.86
N LEU A 50 -0.95 -7.72 -13.33
CA LEU A 50 -1.58 -7.55 -14.62
C LEU A 50 -3.06 -7.28 -14.42
N PHE A 51 -3.62 -6.40 -15.23
CA PHE A 51 -5.05 -6.15 -15.30
C PHE A 51 -5.55 -6.31 -16.73
N SER A 52 -6.65 -7.04 -16.90
CA SER A 52 -7.40 -7.10 -18.15
C SER A 52 -8.82 -7.57 -17.88
N THR A 53 -9.80 -6.94 -18.52
CA THR A 53 -11.19 -7.41 -18.48
C THR A 53 -11.51 -8.45 -19.56
N ALA A 54 -10.59 -8.71 -20.49
CA ALA A 54 -10.82 -9.56 -21.66
C ALA A 54 -9.82 -10.72 -21.77
N ALA A 55 -8.62 -10.59 -21.24
CA ALA A 55 -7.62 -11.64 -21.30
C ALA A 55 -8.00 -12.83 -20.43
N THR A 56 -7.72 -14.03 -20.94
CA THR A 56 -7.81 -15.28 -20.19
C THR A 56 -6.43 -15.85 -19.87
N LYS A 57 -5.38 -15.36 -20.54
CA LYS A 57 -3.99 -15.79 -20.33
C LYS A 57 -3.02 -14.62 -20.39
N ALA A 58 -1.87 -14.79 -19.75
CA ALA A 58 -0.70 -13.94 -19.90
C ALA A 58 0.51 -14.77 -20.29
N HIS A 59 1.15 -14.42 -21.39
CA HIS A 59 2.45 -14.92 -21.78
C HIS A 59 3.51 -13.90 -21.34
N VAL A 60 4.48 -14.34 -20.53
CA VAL A 60 5.51 -13.49 -19.93
C VAL A 60 6.87 -14.03 -20.30
N SER A 61 7.69 -13.20 -20.95
CA SER A 61 9.03 -13.60 -21.40
C SER A 61 10.10 -12.60 -21.00
N TYR A 62 11.28 -13.11 -20.66
CA TYR A 62 12.43 -12.33 -20.20
C TYR A 62 13.72 -13.14 -20.37
N ASP A 63 14.83 -12.44 -20.55
CA ASP A 63 16.14 -13.06 -20.65
C ASP A 63 16.82 -13.08 -19.27
N ASP A 64 17.52 -14.18 -18.94
CA ASP A 64 18.37 -14.22 -17.76
C ASP A 64 19.82 -13.77 -18.04
N GLN A 65 20.67 -13.83 -17.02
CA GLN A 65 22.06 -13.34 -17.12
C GLN A 65 22.92 -14.13 -18.12
N ASP A 66 22.57 -15.40 -18.38
CA ASP A 66 23.29 -16.26 -19.31
C ASP A 66 22.79 -16.07 -20.75
N GLY A 67 21.82 -15.17 -20.95
CA GLY A 67 21.15 -14.94 -22.23
C GLY A 67 20.13 -16.03 -22.55
N GLU A 68 19.73 -16.85 -21.58
CA GLU A 68 18.67 -17.83 -21.76
C GLU A 68 17.32 -17.12 -21.72
N HIS A 69 16.54 -17.32 -22.78
CA HIS A 69 15.20 -16.77 -22.90
C HIS A 69 14.21 -17.63 -22.12
N LYS A 70 13.66 -17.10 -21.03
CA LYS A 70 12.58 -17.72 -20.27
C LYS A 70 11.23 -17.21 -20.77
N SER A 71 10.28 -18.14 -20.90
CA SER A 71 8.91 -17.86 -21.31
C SER A 71 7.96 -18.69 -20.44
N LEU A 72 6.96 -18.03 -19.88
CA LEU A 72 5.97 -18.59 -18.95
C LEU A 72 4.58 -18.21 -19.42
N LEU A 73 3.63 -19.14 -19.29
CA LEU A 73 2.22 -18.92 -19.59
C LEU A 73 1.42 -19.08 -18.29
N PHE A 74 0.56 -18.10 -18.03
CA PHE A 74 -0.30 -18.06 -16.85
C PHE A 74 -1.75 -17.88 -17.28
N ASP A 75 -2.68 -18.48 -16.55
CA ASP A 75 -4.11 -18.29 -16.75
C ASP A 75 -4.65 -17.22 -15.78
N PHE A 76 -5.54 -16.37 -16.26
CA PHE A 76 -6.33 -15.47 -15.41
C PHE A 76 -7.39 -16.27 -14.66
N ASP A 77 -7.80 -15.77 -13.50
CA ASP A 77 -9.04 -16.22 -12.86
C ASP A 77 -10.23 -15.75 -13.70
N GLU A 78 -11.08 -16.67 -14.15
CA GLU A 78 -12.29 -16.36 -14.94
C GLU A 78 -13.24 -15.36 -14.24
N LYS A 79 -13.13 -15.21 -12.92
CA LYS A 79 -13.99 -14.32 -12.12
C LYS A 79 -13.43 -12.92 -11.93
N HIS A 80 -12.13 -12.72 -12.15
CA HIS A 80 -11.44 -11.51 -11.68
C HIS A 80 -10.50 -10.95 -12.75
N PRO A 81 -10.50 -9.62 -12.95
CA PRO A 81 -9.77 -8.99 -14.06
C PRO A 81 -8.26 -8.83 -13.78
N THR A 82 -7.70 -9.54 -12.81
CA THR A 82 -6.32 -9.32 -12.34
C THR A 82 -5.56 -10.62 -12.23
N LEU A 83 -4.26 -10.56 -12.50
CA LEU A 83 -3.35 -11.67 -12.32
C LEU A 83 -2.02 -11.16 -11.75
N THR A 84 -1.51 -11.79 -10.70
CA THR A 84 -0.15 -11.52 -10.21
C THR A 84 0.74 -12.71 -10.54
N VAL A 85 1.78 -12.47 -11.34
CA VAL A 85 2.78 -13.49 -11.67
C VAL A 85 4.04 -13.28 -10.84
N LEU A 86 4.65 -14.38 -10.39
CA LEU A 86 5.94 -14.38 -9.69
C LEU A 86 7.02 -14.84 -10.68
N LEU A 87 7.99 -13.98 -10.94
CA LEU A 87 9.22 -14.36 -11.61
C LEU A 87 10.26 -14.69 -10.53
N SER A 88 10.72 -15.94 -10.48
CA SER A 88 11.69 -16.45 -9.50
C SER A 88 13.04 -16.75 -10.14
N ASP A 89 14.00 -17.16 -9.30
CA ASP A 89 15.34 -17.60 -9.73
C ASP A 89 16.06 -16.52 -10.55
N LEU A 90 15.83 -15.26 -10.18
CA LEU A 90 16.51 -14.11 -10.73
C LEU A 90 17.84 -13.90 -10.01
N ASN A 91 18.76 -13.24 -10.69
CA ASN A 91 20.04 -12.89 -10.11
C ASN A 91 19.96 -11.54 -9.38
N PRO A 92 20.71 -11.35 -8.27
CA PRO A 92 20.74 -10.10 -7.52
C PRO A 92 21.31 -8.95 -8.35
N GLU A 93 20.88 -7.72 -8.04
CA GLU A 93 21.38 -6.47 -8.65
C GLU A 93 21.38 -6.46 -10.19
N THR A 94 20.41 -7.14 -10.80
CA THR A 94 20.39 -7.40 -12.25
C THR A 94 19.19 -6.74 -12.89
N GLN A 95 19.42 -6.08 -14.02
CA GLN A 95 18.35 -5.48 -14.81
C GLN A 95 17.72 -6.51 -15.75
N TYR A 96 16.40 -6.56 -15.75
CA TYR A 96 15.60 -7.42 -16.60
C TYR A 96 14.69 -6.58 -17.49
N ASN A 97 14.53 -7.01 -18.75
CA ASN A 97 13.50 -6.53 -19.65
C ASN A 97 12.47 -7.65 -19.80
N VAL A 98 11.22 -7.36 -19.45
CA VAL A 98 10.13 -8.34 -19.51
C VAL A 98 9.14 -7.90 -20.57
N THR A 99 8.78 -8.82 -21.46
CA THR A 99 7.66 -8.65 -22.40
C THR A 99 6.45 -9.40 -21.86
N ILE A 100 5.31 -8.72 -21.80
CA ILE A 100 4.03 -9.27 -21.38
C ILE A 100 3.09 -9.21 -22.57
N GLU A 101 2.45 -10.33 -22.88
CA GLU A 101 1.39 -10.43 -23.87
C GLU A 101 0.14 -10.96 -23.16
N LEU A 102 -0.96 -10.21 -23.21
CA LEU A 102 -2.26 -10.64 -22.70
C LEU A 102 -3.06 -11.24 -23.85
N LEU A 103 -3.65 -12.42 -23.64
CA LEU A 103 -4.26 -13.20 -24.71
C LEU A 103 -5.71 -13.57 -24.39
N GLU A 104 -6.53 -13.65 -25.43
CA GLU A 104 -7.84 -14.29 -25.39
C GLU A 104 -7.74 -15.83 -25.31
N ALA A 105 -8.87 -16.49 -25.08
CA ALA A 105 -8.96 -17.96 -25.03
C ALA A 105 -8.54 -18.65 -26.34
N ASN A 106 -8.66 -17.97 -27.49
CA ASN A 106 -8.21 -18.44 -28.80
C ASN A 106 -6.69 -18.21 -29.05
N ASN A 107 -5.95 -17.73 -28.05
CA ASN A 107 -4.55 -17.31 -28.09
C ASN A 107 -4.26 -16.11 -29.02
N GLN A 108 -5.27 -15.29 -29.35
CA GLN A 108 -5.06 -13.98 -29.97
C GLN A 108 -4.47 -13.01 -28.94
N ILE A 109 -3.41 -12.29 -29.32
CA ILE A 109 -2.81 -11.24 -28.49
C ILE A 109 -3.73 -10.02 -28.52
N LEU A 110 -4.18 -9.60 -27.32
CA LEU A 110 -4.97 -8.40 -27.10
C LEU A 110 -4.10 -7.18 -26.86
N PHE A 111 -3.04 -7.39 -26.07
CA PHE A 111 -2.20 -6.33 -25.56
C PHE A 111 -0.77 -6.84 -25.41
N THR A 112 0.20 -6.01 -25.78
CA THR A 112 1.63 -6.29 -25.59
C THR A 112 2.27 -5.09 -24.93
N ASP A 113 3.05 -5.35 -23.89
CA ASP A 113 3.76 -4.33 -23.17
C ASP A 113 5.11 -4.81 -22.67
N ARG A 114 5.98 -3.85 -22.35
CA ARG A 114 7.33 -4.11 -21.85
C ARG A 114 7.60 -3.29 -20.61
N VAL A 115 8.08 -3.97 -19.58
CA VAL A 115 8.54 -3.35 -18.33
C VAL A 115 9.98 -3.73 -18.06
N MET A 116 10.66 -2.84 -17.33
CA MET A 116 12.04 -3.03 -16.93
C MET A 116 12.13 -2.85 -15.41
N PHE A 117 12.89 -3.73 -14.76
CA PHE A 117 13.19 -3.59 -13.34
C PHE A 117 14.63 -4.02 -13.08
N LYS A 118 15.14 -3.66 -11.90
CA LYS A 118 16.41 -4.17 -11.36
C LYS A 118 16.13 -4.88 -10.05
N THR A 119 16.52 -6.15 -9.93
CA THR A 119 16.44 -6.89 -8.66
C THR A 119 17.25 -6.19 -7.58
N LEU A 120 16.84 -6.36 -6.32
CA LEU A 120 17.60 -5.85 -5.19
C LEU A 120 18.91 -6.63 -5.02
N GLY A 121 19.83 -6.12 -4.23
CA GLY A 121 21.00 -6.88 -3.79
C GLY A 121 20.71 -7.65 -2.51
N SER A 122 21.34 -8.82 -2.34
CA SER A 122 21.29 -9.54 -1.06
C SER A 122 22.10 -8.84 0.05
N ASN A 123 23.03 -7.95 -0.33
CA ASN A 123 23.82 -7.14 0.60
C ASN A 123 24.15 -5.77 -0.01
N MET A 124 23.15 -4.90 -0.12
CA MET A 124 23.29 -3.56 -0.68
C MET A 124 24.07 -2.66 0.28
N SER A 125 24.94 -1.80 -0.26
CA SER A 125 25.62 -0.76 0.52
C SER A 125 24.74 0.47 0.77
N ARG A 126 23.65 0.61 0.00
CA ARG A 126 22.68 1.70 0.07
C ARG A 126 21.36 1.22 -0.50
N VAL A 127 20.25 1.63 0.12
CA VAL A 127 18.90 1.52 -0.42
C VAL A 127 18.26 2.91 -0.49
N ARG A 128 17.48 3.19 -1.53
CA ARG A 128 16.67 4.40 -1.70
C ARG A 128 15.22 3.98 -1.84
N PHE A 129 14.35 4.43 -0.96
CA PHE A 129 12.92 4.18 -1.07
C PHE A 129 12.15 5.49 -0.90
N ALA A 130 10.92 5.51 -1.41
CA ALA A 130 9.93 6.53 -1.10
C ALA A 130 8.80 5.88 -0.29
N PHE A 131 8.05 6.69 0.47
CA PHE A 131 6.87 6.22 1.19
C PHE A 131 5.78 7.29 1.20
N GLY A 132 4.53 6.87 1.35
CA GLY A 132 3.37 7.74 1.49
C GLY A 132 2.09 6.94 1.72
N SER A 133 1.01 7.63 2.08
CA SER A 133 -0.34 7.08 2.28
C SER A 133 -1.37 8.08 1.78
N CYS A 134 -2.66 7.77 1.96
CA CYS A 134 -3.75 8.74 1.86
C CYS A 134 -3.76 9.45 0.51
N THR A 135 -3.73 8.66 -0.56
CA THR A 135 -3.58 9.20 -1.92
C THR A 135 -4.85 9.92 -2.39
N MET A 136 -5.97 9.73 -1.68
CA MET A 136 -7.27 10.34 -1.94
C MET A 136 -7.61 10.31 -3.43
N ALA A 137 -7.56 9.11 -4.03
CA ALA A 137 -7.98 8.84 -5.40
C ALA A 137 -9.52 8.91 -5.60
N ILE A 138 -10.17 9.88 -4.94
CA ILE A 138 -11.60 10.15 -5.07
C ILE A 138 -11.82 10.85 -6.42
N PRO A 139 -12.60 10.26 -7.37
CA PRO A 139 -12.69 10.69 -8.77
C PRO A 139 -12.91 12.19 -9.01
N LEU A 140 -13.67 12.87 -8.14
CA LEU A 140 -14.00 14.29 -8.30
C LEU A 140 -12.89 15.26 -7.84
N ILE A 141 -12.17 14.90 -6.77
CA ILE A 141 -11.17 15.78 -6.14
C ILE A 141 -9.75 15.40 -6.57
N HIS A 142 -9.56 14.16 -7.04
CA HIS A 142 -8.26 13.61 -7.41
C HIS A 142 -7.53 14.46 -8.48
N PRO A 143 -8.20 14.98 -9.54
CA PRO A 143 -7.53 15.87 -10.49
C PRO A 143 -7.06 17.21 -9.91
N PHE A 144 -7.62 17.64 -8.76
CA PHE A 144 -7.41 18.98 -8.19
C PHE A 144 -6.54 18.98 -6.92
N LEU A 145 -6.55 17.92 -6.12
CA LEU A 145 -5.81 17.83 -4.85
C LEU A 145 -4.38 17.27 -5.00
N GLY A 146 -3.98 16.87 -6.20
CA GLY A 146 -2.57 16.90 -6.61
C GLY A 146 -1.65 15.81 -6.04
N PHE A 147 -2.17 14.74 -5.41
CA PHE A 147 -1.31 13.62 -4.99
C PHE A 147 -0.72 12.86 -6.20
N SER A 148 -1.44 12.82 -7.33
CA SER A 148 -0.93 12.26 -8.60
C SER A 148 0.37 12.94 -9.07
N SER A 149 0.54 14.24 -8.83
CA SER A 149 1.77 14.93 -9.21
C SER A 149 3.01 14.39 -8.46
N ASN A 150 2.85 13.97 -7.20
CA ASN A 150 3.93 13.44 -6.38
C ASN A 150 4.34 12.04 -6.84
N LEU A 151 3.40 11.12 -7.09
CA LEU A 151 3.71 9.77 -7.55
C LEU A 151 4.41 9.80 -8.91
N ARG A 152 3.96 10.66 -9.83
CA ARG A 152 4.61 10.85 -11.13
C ARG A 152 6.01 11.46 -10.96
N TYR A 153 6.20 12.41 -10.05
CA TYR A 153 7.53 12.96 -9.75
C TYR A 153 8.48 11.90 -9.16
N ILE A 154 8.00 11.06 -8.24
CA ILE A 154 8.77 9.94 -7.68
C ILE A 154 9.19 9.00 -8.80
N ALA A 155 8.24 8.58 -9.64
CA ALA A 155 8.45 7.65 -10.74
C ALA A 155 9.46 8.16 -11.79
N THR A 156 9.36 9.43 -12.17
CA THR A 156 10.13 9.98 -13.31
C THR A 156 11.42 10.69 -12.91
N THR A 157 11.48 11.23 -11.68
CA THR A 157 12.61 12.05 -11.22
C THR A 157 13.41 11.36 -10.12
N LEU A 158 12.75 10.90 -9.05
CA LEU A 158 13.47 10.33 -7.89
C LEU A 158 13.96 8.90 -8.15
N ARG A 159 13.15 8.08 -8.84
CA ARG A 159 13.42 6.68 -9.21
C ARG A 159 14.03 5.87 -8.05
N PRO A 160 13.29 5.66 -6.95
CA PRO A 160 13.77 4.86 -5.84
C PRO A 160 13.85 3.37 -6.23
N ASP A 161 14.53 2.57 -5.41
CA ASP A 161 14.59 1.11 -5.55
C ASP A 161 13.20 0.47 -5.33
N PHE A 162 12.35 1.09 -4.50
CA PHE A 162 10.94 0.73 -4.32
C PHE A 162 10.14 1.87 -3.65
N MET A 163 8.81 1.76 -3.71
CA MET A 163 7.83 2.67 -3.07
C MET A 163 7.01 1.90 -2.03
N LEU A 164 6.81 2.52 -0.86
CA LEU A 164 5.94 2.03 0.21
C LEU A 164 4.61 2.81 0.21
N LEU A 165 3.49 2.13 -0.01
CA LEU A 165 2.14 2.72 0.09
C LEU A 165 1.48 2.22 1.38
N LEU A 166 1.30 3.10 2.36
CA LEU A 166 1.07 2.66 3.74
C LEU A 166 -0.40 2.51 4.13
N GLY A 167 -1.35 2.80 3.26
CA GLY A 167 -2.77 2.82 3.63
C GLY A 167 -3.54 3.81 2.77
N ASP A 168 -4.86 3.71 2.78
CA ASP A 168 -5.77 4.65 2.12
C ASP A 168 -5.43 4.89 0.65
N GLN A 169 -5.22 3.79 -0.08
CA GLN A 169 -5.16 3.83 -1.53
C GLN A 169 -6.52 4.17 -2.14
N ILE A 170 -7.61 3.75 -1.49
CA ILE A 170 -8.98 4.16 -1.82
C ILE A 170 -9.70 4.70 -0.59
N TYR A 171 -10.82 5.38 -0.83
CA TYR A 171 -11.74 5.88 0.21
C TYR A 171 -13.14 5.32 -0.04
N ALA A 172 -13.34 4.06 0.32
CA ALA A 172 -14.55 3.27 0.02
C ALA A 172 -15.82 3.82 0.67
N ASP A 173 -15.68 4.62 1.72
CA ASP A 173 -16.75 5.16 2.55
C ASP A 173 -17.07 6.64 2.28
N VAL A 174 -16.22 7.33 1.51
CA VAL A 174 -16.44 8.74 1.14
C VAL A 174 -17.19 8.85 -0.18
N ASP A 175 -16.90 7.99 -1.16
CA ASP A 175 -17.55 8.01 -2.47
C ASP A 175 -18.80 7.12 -2.49
N ILE A 176 -19.93 7.69 -2.07
CA ILE A 176 -21.23 6.99 -2.01
C ILE A 176 -21.81 6.58 -3.38
N SER A 177 -21.18 6.99 -4.49
CA SER A 177 -21.65 6.70 -5.86
C SER A 177 -20.95 5.50 -6.51
N ALA A 178 -19.72 5.17 -6.08
CA ALA A 178 -18.92 4.10 -6.67
C ALA A 178 -18.84 2.88 -5.74
N ASN A 179 -18.96 1.67 -6.30
CA ASN A 179 -18.58 0.45 -5.57
C ASN A 179 -17.04 0.46 -5.36
N ALA A 180 -16.56 -0.05 -4.22
CA ALA A 180 -15.14 -0.16 -3.89
C ALA A 180 -14.25 -0.72 -5.02
N GLU A 181 -14.72 -1.70 -5.80
CA GLU A 181 -13.94 -2.22 -6.94
C GLU A 181 -13.72 -1.15 -8.03
N GLN A 182 -14.72 -0.29 -8.29
CA GLN A 182 -14.60 0.81 -9.23
C GLN A 182 -13.58 1.85 -8.75
N LEU A 183 -13.50 2.10 -7.44
CA LEU A 183 -12.49 2.98 -6.84
C LEU A 183 -11.08 2.42 -7.02
N TYR A 184 -10.87 1.12 -6.77
CA TYR A 184 -9.59 0.48 -7.04
C TYR A 184 -9.20 0.57 -8.51
N ARG A 185 -10.14 0.26 -9.42
CA ARG A 185 -9.88 0.36 -10.86
C ARG A 185 -9.54 1.80 -11.26
N THR A 186 -10.25 2.79 -10.74
CA THR A 186 -9.92 4.21 -10.98
C THR A 186 -8.52 4.56 -10.48
N THR A 187 -8.16 4.08 -9.29
CA THR A 187 -6.85 4.33 -8.67
C THR A 187 -5.72 3.75 -9.50
N VAL A 188 -5.79 2.47 -9.89
CA VAL A 188 -4.72 1.81 -10.64
C VAL A 188 -4.60 2.32 -12.09
N HIS A 189 -5.67 2.89 -12.64
CA HIS A 189 -5.70 3.53 -13.95
C HIS A 189 -5.31 5.00 -13.94
N ASP A 190 -5.14 5.62 -12.78
CA ASP A 190 -4.62 6.98 -12.74
C ASP A 190 -3.23 7.07 -13.36
N ASP A 191 -2.98 8.11 -14.15
CA ASP A 191 -1.73 8.31 -14.90
C ASP A 191 -0.48 8.26 -13.99
N ALA A 192 -0.60 8.73 -12.75
CA ALA A 192 0.51 8.73 -11.82
C ALA A 192 0.73 7.38 -11.15
N TYR A 193 -0.35 6.66 -10.84
CA TYR A 193 -0.29 5.26 -10.39
C TYR A 193 0.29 4.35 -11.47
N GLN A 194 -0.11 4.55 -12.74
CA GLN A 194 0.52 3.86 -13.86
C GLN A 194 2.01 4.22 -13.96
N ALA A 195 2.37 5.50 -13.84
CA ALA A 195 3.78 5.91 -13.91
C ALA A 195 4.63 5.25 -12.82
N ILE A 196 4.19 5.26 -11.56
CA ILE A 196 4.94 4.64 -10.46
C ILE A 196 4.93 3.12 -10.56
N GLY A 197 3.77 2.51 -10.78
CA GLY A 197 3.62 1.05 -10.87
C GLY A 197 4.41 0.44 -12.01
N ARG A 198 4.61 1.14 -13.13
CA ARG A 198 5.43 0.65 -14.24
C ARG A 198 6.94 0.74 -14.03
N SER A 199 7.38 1.67 -13.19
CA SER A 199 8.80 2.05 -13.08
C SER A 199 9.44 1.66 -11.75
N THR A 200 8.63 1.45 -10.72
CA THR A 200 9.09 1.29 -9.33
C THR A 200 8.31 0.15 -8.68
N PRO A 201 8.98 -0.88 -8.14
CA PRO A 201 8.36 -1.91 -7.32
C PRO A 201 7.55 -1.35 -6.15
N LEU A 202 6.35 -1.87 -5.95
CA LEU A 202 5.43 -1.41 -4.90
C LEU A 202 5.35 -2.42 -3.75
N PHE A 203 5.39 -1.91 -2.52
CA PHE A 203 5.06 -2.63 -1.29
C PHE A 203 3.94 -1.87 -0.59
N THR A 204 2.86 -2.54 -0.25
CA THR A 204 1.63 -1.88 0.20
C THR A 204 1.10 -2.43 1.52
N MET A 205 0.29 -1.61 2.18
CA MET A 205 -0.57 -1.97 3.30
C MET A 205 -1.92 -1.24 3.13
N TYR A 206 -3.02 -1.87 3.55
CA TYR A 206 -4.33 -1.23 3.67
C TYR A 206 -4.41 -0.48 5.02
N ASP A 207 -5.36 0.44 5.12
CA ASP A 207 -5.81 1.04 6.37
C ASP A 207 -7.36 1.02 6.43
N ASP A 208 -7.96 1.88 7.23
CA ASP A 208 -9.41 1.90 7.46
C ASP A 208 -10.22 2.30 6.23
N HIS A 209 -9.76 3.23 5.40
CA HIS A 209 -10.58 3.73 4.28
C HIS A 209 -10.76 2.72 3.14
N GLU A 210 -10.01 1.62 3.11
CA GLU A 210 -10.34 0.44 2.30
C GLU A 210 -11.64 -0.25 2.74
N ILE A 211 -12.07 -0.04 3.99
CA ILE A 211 -13.22 -0.69 4.64
C ILE A 211 -14.29 0.35 4.98
N TYR A 212 -14.02 1.20 5.98
CA TYR A 212 -14.71 2.46 6.28
C TYR A 212 -13.90 3.27 7.31
N ASN A 213 -14.06 4.60 7.33
CA ASN A 213 -13.33 5.50 8.24
C ASN A 213 -13.35 5.04 9.70
N ASN A 214 -12.18 4.96 10.31
CA ASN A 214 -11.91 4.47 11.66
C ASN A 214 -12.31 2.99 11.89
N TRP A 215 -12.21 2.13 10.87
CA TRP A 215 -12.52 0.70 11.01
C TRP A 215 -11.71 0.04 12.13
N ASN A 216 -12.41 -0.71 12.99
CA ASN A 216 -11.85 -1.38 14.16
C ASN A 216 -12.79 -2.49 14.69
N ALA A 217 -13.35 -3.30 13.77
CA ALA A 217 -14.36 -4.32 14.09
C ALA A 217 -13.82 -5.76 14.16
N GLY A 218 -12.55 -5.98 13.79
CA GLY A 218 -11.89 -7.29 13.84
C GLY A 218 -12.19 -8.19 12.63
N PRO A 219 -11.53 -9.35 12.52
CA PRO A 219 -11.51 -10.16 11.29
C PRO A 219 -12.83 -10.87 10.96
N ASP A 220 -13.75 -10.96 11.93
CA ASP A 220 -15.07 -11.57 11.75
C ASP A 220 -16.11 -10.59 11.20
N ASP A 221 -15.76 -9.30 11.05
CA ASP A 221 -16.62 -8.30 10.43
C ASP A 221 -16.89 -8.67 8.96
N PRO A 222 -18.16 -8.85 8.55
CA PRO A 222 -18.49 -9.19 7.17
C PRO A 222 -18.00 -8.15 6.16
N LEU A 223 -18.00 -6.87 6.53
CA LEU A 223 -17.54 -5.81 5.64
C LEU A 223 -16.02 -5.89 5.41
N TYR A 224 -15.24 -6.14 6.46
CA TYR A 224 -13.81 -6.46 6.31
C TYR A 224 -13.59 -7.65 5.38
N GLN A 225 -14.33 -8.74 5.55
CA GLN A 225 -14.16 -9.94 4.72
C GLN A 225 -14.44 -9.69 3.23
N GLU A 226 -15.35 -8.76 2.91
CA GLU A 226 -15.62 -8.32 1.54
C GLU A 226 -14.52 -7.37 1.03
N SER A 227 -14.25 -6.28 1.76
CA SER A 227 -13.30 -5.24 1.35
C SER A 227 -11.86 -5.76 1.21
N ILE A 228 -11.43 -6.66 2.10
CA ILE A 228 -10.06 -7.15 2.09
C ILE A 228 -9.76 -7.97 0.83
N GLN A 229 -10.75 -8.69 0.28
CA GLN A 229 -10.57 -9.44 -0.98
C GLN A 229 -10.28 -8.51 -2.16
N LEU A 230 -10.87 -7.30 -2.15
CA LEU A 230 -10.57 -6.29 -3.16
C LEU A 230 -9.16 -5.71 -2.94
N TYR A 231 -8.79 -5.37 -1.70
CA TYR A 231 -7.42 -4.95 -1.40
C TYR A 231 -6.39 -5.99 -1.87
N GLU A 232 -6.61 -7.27 -1.52
CA GLU A 232 -5.75 -8.38 -1.92
C GLU A 232 -5.57 -8.42 -3.43
N ARG A 233 -6.68 -8.39 -4.17
CA ARG A 233 -6.68 -8.44 -5.64
C ARG A 233 -5.92 -7.29 -6.29
N TYR A 234 -6.13 -6.07 -5.80
CA TYR A 234 -5.60 -4.86 -6.44
C TYR A 234 -4.23 -4.46 -5.92
N PHE A 235 -3.85 -4.79 -4.68
CA PHE A 235 -2.55 -4.40 -4.10
C PHE A 235 -1.90 -5.50 -3.26
N GLY A 236 -2.64 -6.18 -2.38
CA GLY A 236 -2.09 -7.14 -1.42
C GLY A 236 -1.35 -8.32 -2.06
N ASP A 237 -1.85 -8.87 -3.17
CA ASP A 237 -1.25 -9.99 -3.87
C ASP A 237 0.08 -9.64 -4.55
N ARG A 238 0.36 -8.34 -4.70
CA ARG A 238 1.62 -7.81 -5.22
C ARG A 238 2.74 -7.84 -4.17
N ASN A 239 2.40 -7.91 -2.89
CA ASN A 239 3.36 -7.91 -1.77
C ASN A 239 4.13 -9.23 -1.65
N PRO A 240 5.16 -9.33 -0.80
CA PRO A 240 5.81 -10.61 -0.50
C PRO A 240 4.80 -11.70 -0.14
N ALA A 241 5.19 -12.96 -0.30
CA ALA A 241 4.31 -14.08 0.03
C ALA A 241 3.81 -13.96 1.48
N ARG A 242 2.51 -14.19 1.66
CA ARG A 242 1.89 -14.18 2.99
C ARG A 242 2.49 -15.29 3.83
N LEU A 243 2.67 -15.02 5.12
CA LEU A 243 3.18 -16.01 6.05
C LEU A 243 2.13 -17.07 6.36
N GLU A 244 0.87 -16.63 6.47
CA GLU A 244 -0.30 -17.49 6.64
C GLU A 244 -1.45 -16.94 5.78
N PRO A 245 -2.40 -17.78 5.35
CA PRO A 245 -3.59 -17.34 4.61
C PRO A 245 -4.35 -16.23 5.36
N GLY A 246 -4.65 -15.13 4.66
CA GLY A 246 -5.35 -13.98 5.21
C GLY A 246 -4.51 -13.01 6.04
N GLU A 247 -3.21 -13.26 6.23
CA GLU A 247 -2.29 -12.32 6.89
C GLU A 247 -1.61 -11.37 5.90
N HIS A 248 -1.48 -10.10 6.29
CA HIS A 248 -0.97 -9.04 5.42
C HIS A 248 0.30 -8.36 5.92
N TYR A 249 0.75 -8.63 7.15
CA TYR A 249 2.06 -8.21 7.62
C TYR A 249 3.17 -9.05 7.00
N TYR A 250 4.30 -8.44 6.70
CA TYR A 250 5.45 -9.11 6.10
C TYR A 250 6.75 -8.37 6.39
N SER A 251 7.88 -9.03 6.11
CA SER A 251 9.21 -8.42 6.22
C SER A 251 10.11 -8.78 5.06
N TRP A 252 11.09 -7.91 4.80
CA TRP A 252 12.13 -8.15 3.81
C TRP A 252 13.40 -7.39 4.19
N LYS A 253 14.51 -7.70 3.51
CA LYS A 253 15.85 -7.21 3.84
C LYS A 253 16.62 -6.82 2.59
N THR A 254 17.48 -5.82 2.71
CA THR A 254 18.38 -5.36 1.64
C THR A 254 19.86 -5.45 2.04
N GLY A 255 20.15 -5.97 3.24
CA GLY A 255 21.49 -5.98 3.85
C GLY A 255 21.79 -4.71 4.65
N VAL A 256 21.48 -3.52 4.11
CA VAL A 256 21.62 -2.26 4.85
C VAL A 256 20.42 -1.94 5.74
N ALA A 257 19.23 -2.46 5.41
CA ALA A 257 18.02 -2.28 6.18
C ALA A 257 17.14 -3.54 6.17
N ALA A 258 16.48 -3.81 7.30
CA ALA A 258 15.35 -4.70 7.41
C ALA A 258 14.06 -3.86 7.47
N PHE A 259 13.02 -4.30 6.79
CA PHE A 259 11.73 -3.62 6.72
C PHE A 259 10.65 -4.52 7.30
N PHE A 260 9.78 -3.96 8.13
CA PHE A 260 8.68 -4.67 8.80
C PHE A 260 7.37 -3.92 8.51
N MET A 261 6.59 -4.44 7.56
CA MET A 261 5.25 -3.95 7.26
C MET A 261 4.26 -4.56 8.25
N LEU A 262 3.63 -3.72 9.07
CA LEU A 262 2.68 -4.15 10.09
C LEU A 262 1.25 -3.96 9.59
N ASP A 263 0.41 -4.97 9.82
CA ASP A 263 -1.04 -4.80 9.85
C ASP A 263 -1.42 -4.28 11.25
N VAL A 264 -2.00 -3.09 11.32
CA VAL A 264 -2.37 -2.44 12.59
C VAL A 264 -3.87 -2.22 12.71
N ARG A 265 -4.65 -2.86 11.83
CA ARG A 265 -6.12 -2.75 11.79
C ARG A 265 -6.78 -4.07 12.16
N LYS A 266 -6.41 -5.19 11.51
CA LYS A 266 -7.12 -6.49 11.61
C LYS A 266 -7.36 -6.98 13.04
N TYR A 267 -6.32 -6.91 13.87
CA TYR A 267 -6.33 -7.45 15.24
C TYR A 267 -6.36 -6.38 16.32
N ALA A 268 -6.52 -5.11 15.93
CA ALA A 268 -6.60 -4.03 16.87
C ALA A 268 -7.84 -4.20 17.77
N SER A 269 -7.63 -4.17 19.08
CA SER A 269 -8.70 -4.17 20.08
C SER A 269 -9.62 -2.96 19.89
N PRO A 270 -10.87 -3.00 20.40
CA PRO A 270 -11.76 -1.86 20.33
C PRO A 270 -11.11 -0.57 20.83
N LYS A 271 -11.19 0.50 20.03
CA LYS A 271 -10.59 1.81 20.30
C LYS A 271 -10.87 2.32 21.72
N TYR A 272 -12.12 2.20 22.16
CA TYR A 272 -12.60 2.67 23.46
C TYR A 272 -12.38 1.69 24.62
N SER A 273 -11.78 0.52 24.38
CA SER A 273 -11.35 -0.35 25.48
C SER A 273 -10.28 0.37 26.32
N PRO A 274 -10.30 0.21 27.66
CA PRO A 274 -9.26 0.75 28.52
C PRO A 274 -7.88 0.27 28.06
N ASP A 275 -6.91 1.19 28.01
CA ASP A 275 -5.52 0.79 27.76
C ASP A 275 -5.01 -0.09 28.91
N GLY A 276 -4.18 -1.07 28.56
CA GLY A 276 -3.69 -2.07 29.51
C GLY A 276 -3.18 -3.33 28.83
N PRO A 277 -2.74 -4.34 29.60
CA PRO A 277 -1.99 -5.49 29.08
C PRO A 277 -2.80 -6.40 28.14
N THR A 278 -4.12 -6.25 28.10
CA THR A 278 -5.01 -7.03 27.22
C THR A 278 -5.41 -6.26 25.95
N LYS A 279 -5.17 -4.95 25.88
CA LYS A 279 -5.45 -4.14 24.70
C LYS A 279 -4.25 -4.23 23.76
N THR A 280 -4.51 -4.54 22.50
CA THR A 280 -3.47 -4.78 21.50
C THR A 280 -3.82 -4.11 20.19
N LYS A 281 -2.80 -3.67 19.46
CA LYS A 281 -2.82 -3.13 18.12
C LYS A 281 -2.47 -4.21 17.08
N LEU A 282 -1.52 -5.08 17.40
CA LEU A 282 -0.99 -6.10 16.49
C LEU A 282 -1.67 -7.47 16.64
N GLY A 283 -2.26 -7.76 17.81
CA GLY A 283 -2.57 -9.12 18.21
C GLY A 283 -1.32 -9.89 18.65
N ALA A 284 -1.51 -10.99 19.38
CA ALA A 284 -0.42 -11.75 19.98
C ALA A 284 0.55 -12.34 18.94
N THR A 285 0.01 -13.00 17.90
CA THR A 285 0.80 -13.70 16.89
C THR A 285 1.73 -12.75 16.12
N GLN A 286 1.19 -11.65 15.60
CA GLN A 286 1.99 -10.67 14.85
C GLN A 286 2.98 -9.96 15.76
N LYS A 287 2.61 -9.63 17.01
CA LYS A 287 3.55 -9.04 17.98
C LYS A 287 4.74 -9.96 18.23
N ASP A 288 4.49 -11.23 18.59
CA ASP A 288 5.56 -12.19 18.89
C ASP A 288 6.50 -12.36 17.70
N LEU A 289 5.93 -12.47 16.49
CA LEU A 289 6.70 -12.56 15.27
C LEU A 289 7.52 -11.29 15.01
N PHE A 290 6.93 -10.12 15.17
CA PHE A 290 7.62 -8.84 15.00
C PHE A 290 8.79 -8.67 15.98
N LEU A 291 8.62 -9.03 17.25
CA LEU A 291 9.70 -9.02 18.23
C LEU A 291 10.82 -9.99 17.84
N SER A 292 10.47 -11.17 17.30
CA SER A 292 11.46 -12.13 16.79
C SER A 292 12.25 -11.60 15.58
N TRP A 293 11.60 -10.85 14.69
CA TRP A 293 12.23 -10.20 13.55
C TRP A 293 13.19 -9.10 13.99
N LEU A 294 12.77 -8.26 14.93
CA LEU A 294 13.62 -7.22 15.52
C LEU A 294 14.87 -7.83 16.16
N GLN A 295 14.70 -8.88 16.95
CA GLN A 295 15.80 -9.54 17.67
C GLN A 295 16.78 -10.26 16.74
N SER A 296 16.29 -10.87 15.66
CA SER A 296 17.11 -11.62 14.69
C SER A 296 17.74 -10.74 13.60
N SER A 297 17.33 -9.48 13.46
CA SER A 297 17.82 -8.57 12.44
C SER A 297 19.24 -8.07 12.72
N THR A 298 20.16 -8.38 11.79
CA THR A 298 21.55 -7.94 11.81
C THR A 298 21.79 -6.67 10.99
N GLU A 299 20.76 -6.21 10.27
CA GLU A 299 20.82 -5.04 9.40
C GLU A 299 21.03 -3.76 10.23
N PRO A 300 21.84 -2.79 9.75
CA PRO A 300 22.08 -1.53 10.46
C PRO A 300 20.79 -0.76 10.80
N PHE A 301 19.80 -0.77 9.90
CA PHE A 301 18.51 -0.10 10.10
C PHE A 301 17.36 -1.11 10.18
N LYS A 302 16.42 -0.84 11.08
CA LYS A 302 15.16 -1.58 11.27
C LYS A 302 14.01 -0.60 10.98
N ILE A 303 13.48 -0.65 9.77
CA ILE A 303 12.39 0.22 9.33
C ILE A 303 11.06 -0.44 9.69
N VAL A 304 10.39 0.08 10.71
CA VAL A 304 9.08 -0.39 11.16
C VAL A 304 8.03 0.50 10.51
N ILE A 305 7.05 -0.12 9.84
CA ILE A 305 6.10 0.58 9.00
C ILE A 305 4.70 0.29 9.52
N SER A 306 3.96 1.35 9.84
CA SER A 306 2.59 1.31 10.34
C SER A 306 1.70 2.11 9.39
N SER A 307 0.51 1.61 9.05
CA SER A 307 -0.45 2.42 8.28
C SER A 307 -0.88 3.66 9.05
N MET A 308 -1.18 3.44 10.33
CA MET A 308 -1.60 4.47 11.26
C MET A 308 -0.44 5.22 11.91
N VAL A 309 -0.72 6.44 12.33
CA VAL A 309 0.23 7.31 13.01
C VAL A 309 0.83 6.71 14.28
N VAL A 310 2.15 6.83 14.41
CA VAL A 310 2.92 6.50 15.62
C VAL A 310 3.33 7.78 16.36
N SER A 311 2.35 8.58 16.80
CA SER A 311 2.56 9.78 17.63
C SER A 311 1.30 10.10 18.44
N ASP A 312 1.43 10.94 19.47
CA ASP A 312 0.30 11.48 20.25
C ASP A 312 -0.59 12.44 19.44
N LEU A 313 -0.06 13.01 18.35
CA LEU A 313 -0.84 13.79 17.39
C LEU A 313 -2.03 13.01 16.82
N GLY A 314 -1.96 11.69 16.77
CA GLY A 314 -3.11 10.86 16.39
C GLY A 314 -4.32 11.07 17.30
N GLN A 315 -4.07 11.12 18.61
CA GLN A 315 -5.12 11.38 19.58
C GLN A 315 -5.65 12.81 19.48
N GLN A 316 -4.78 13.78 19.17
CA GLN A 316 -5.16 15.20 19.09
C GLN A 316 -5.92 15.56 17.80
N ALA A 317 -5.56 14.92 16.68
CA ALA A 317 -6.06 15.28 15.35
C ALA A 317 -7.29 14.48 14.94
N VAL A 318 -7.28 13.16 15.14
CA VAL A 318 -8.31 12.23 14.61
C VAL A 318 -8.86 11.28 15.67
N ASP A 319 -8.35 11.36 16.91
CA ASP A 319 -8.67 10.43 18.00
C ASP A 319 -8.35 8.97 17.60
N GLU A 320 -7.27 8.73 16.84
CA GLU A 320 -6.82 7.39 16.42
C GLU A 320 -5.30 7.22 16.62
N GLY A 321 -4.76 6.07 16.24
CA GLY A 321 -3.31 5.81 16.22
C GLY A 321 -2.77 5.06 17.43
N TRP A 322 -1.44 4.88 17.45
CA TRP A 322 -0.74 4.13 18.49
C TRP A 322 -0.82 4.75 19.88
N ALA A 323 -1.13 6.05 19.99
CA ALA A 323 -1.33 6.75 21.25
C ALA A 323 -2.48 6.18 22.11
N LEU A 324 -3.39 5.40 21.52
CA LEU A 324 -4.47 4.72 22.22
C LEU A 324 -4.11 3.29 22.69
N TYR A 325 -2.90 2.82 22.37
CA TYR A 325 -2.38 1.47 22.65
C TYR A 325 -1.01 1.56 23.35
N GLN A 326 -0.90 2.47 24.33
CA GLN A 326 0.36 2.87 24.95
C GLN A 326 1.05 1.70 25.64
N THR A 327 0.28 0.82 26.30
CA THR A 327 0.83 -0.34 26.99
C THR A 327 1.61 -1.25 26.04
N GLU A 328 1.06 -1.59 24.86
CA GLU A 328 1.75 -2.42 23.89
C GLU A 328 2.90 -1.69 23.19
N TYR A 329 2.74 -0.39 22.90
CA TYR A 329 3.84 0.43 22.37
C TYR A 329 5.05 0.44 23.32
N LEU A 330 4.82 0.65 24.62
CA LEU A 330 5.87 0.65 25.64
C LEU A 330 6.49 -0.72 25.85
N GLU A 331 5.71 -1.80 25.70
CA GLU A 331 6.22 -3.17 25.69
C GLU A 331 7.24 -3.37 24.55
N ILE A 332 6.89 -2.97 23.33
CA ILE A 332 7.77 -3.04 22.15
C ILE A 332 9.02 -2.15 22.35
N ALA A 333 8.84 -0.91 22.81
CA ALA A 333 9.97 0.00 23.08
C ALA A 333 10.91 -0.55 24.17
N SER A 334 10.34 -1.15 25.22
CA SER A 334 11.11 -1.80 26.29
C SER A 334 11.85 -3.03 25.77
N PHE A 335 11.24 -3.82 24.89
CA PHE A 335 11.89 -4.94 24.21
C PHE A 335 13.11 -4.48 23.40
N ILE A 336 12.93 -3.46 22.54
CA ILE A 336 14.00 -2.85 21.75
C ILE A 336 15.15 -2.40 22.66
N LYS A 337 14.85 -1.68 23.74
CA LYS A 337 15.85 -1.17 24.68
C LYS A 337 16.58 -2.31 25.42
N SER A 338 15.85 -3.26 25.99
CA SER A 338 16.41 -4.37 26.79
C SER A 338 17.28 -5.32 25.97
N HIS A 339 17.02 -5.43 24.67
CA HIS A 339 17.80 -6.25 23.74
C HIS A 339 18.88 -5.44 22.99
N ASN A 340 19.09 -4.16 23.34
CA ASN A 340 20.06 -3.26 22.69
C ASN A 340 19.90 -3.18 21.17
N ILE A 341 18.65 -3.17 20.68
CA ILE A 341 18.34 -3.09 19.25
C ILE A 341 18.49 -1.64 18.80
N SER A 342 19.50 -1.36 17.97
CA SER A 342 19.78 -0.04 17.43
C SER A 342 19.24 0.15 16.00
N GLY A 343 19.15 1.40 15.55
CA GLY A 343 18.83 1.74 14.16
C GLY A 343 17.35 1.60 13.80
N VAL A 344 16.47 1.59 14.80
CA VAL A 344 15.01 1.53 14.57
C VAL A 344 14.51 2.88 14.06
N VAL A 345 13.79 2.86 12.94
CA VAL A 345 13.13 4.02 12.34
C VAL A 345 11.67 3.66 12.13
N LEU A 346 10.76 4.55 12.55
CA LEU A 346 9.32 4.37 12.40
C LEU A 346 8.83 5.19 11.22
N LEU A 347 8.02 4.59 10.36
CA LEU A 347 7.30 5.26 9.26
C LEU A 347 5.81 5.08 9.47
N SER A 348 5.03 6.15 9.30
CA SER A 348 3.57 6.11 9.44
C SER A 348 2.84 7.04 8.47
N GLY A 349 1.56 6.73 8.22
CA GLY A 349 0.63 7.52 7.39
C GLY A 349 -0.49 8.17 8.20
N ASP A 350 -1.72 8.08 7.67
CA ASP A 350 -3.01 8.46 8.30
C ASP A 350 -3.28 9.98 8.45
N LEU A 351 -2.40 10.76 9.08
CA LEU A 351 -2.75 12.14 9.51
C LEU A 351 -2.77 13.25 8.43
N HIS A 352 -2.56 12.93 7.16
CA HIS A 352 -2.55 13.90 6.05
C HIS A 352 -1.55 15.08 6.22
N PHE A 353 -0.46 14.89 6.97
CA PHE A 353 0.65 15.85 7.07
C PHE A 353 2.01 15.14 7.15
N ALA A 354 3.09 15.90 6.98
CA ALA A 354 4.46 15.40 7.12
C ALA A 354 5.10 15.92 8.41
N GLY A 355 5.69 15.02 9.19
CA GLY A 355 6.44 15.34 10.42
C GLY A 355 7.64 14.41 10.59
N VAL A 356 8.64 14.85 11.34
CA VAL A 356 9.81 14.05 11.72
C VAL A 356 10.01 14.22 13.22
N PHE A 357 9.96 13.12 13.95
CA PHE A 357 9.98 13.09 15.42
C PHE A 357 11.18 12.31 15.92
N GLN A 358 11.72 12.71 17.07
CA GLN A 358 12.76 11.96 17.75
C GLN A 358 12.15 11.24 18.96
N HIS A 359 11.81 9.97 18.78
CA HIS A 359 11.31 9.16 19.88
C HIS A 359 12.41 8.90 20.91
N THR A 360 12.19 9.30 22.16
CA THR A 360 12.98 8.84 23.30
C THR A 360 12.27 7.66 23.98
N PRO A 361 13.00 6.72 24.60
CA PRO A 361 12.39 5.53 25.18
C PRO A 361 11.50 5.77 26.42
N PHE A 362 11.36 7.02 26.91
CA PHE A 362 10.58 7.33 28.13
C PHE A 362 9.76 8.63 28.08
N ASP A 363 10.01 9.53 27.13
CA ASP A 363 9.23 10.78 26.98
C ASP A 363 8.40 10.77 25.69
N PHE A 364 7.89 9.61 25.29
CA PHE A 364 6.77 9.58 24.38
C PHE A 364 5.53 9.88 25.23
N LEU A 365 5.09 11.15 25.27
CA LEU A 365 3.71 11.59 25.55
C LEU A 365 3.55 13.12 25.72
N PHE A 366 4.62 13.91 25.74
CA PHE A 366 4.53 15.38 25.70
C PHE A 366 5.77 15.95 25.00
N GLU A 367 5.69 16.17 23.70
CA GLU A 367 6.60 17.11 23.04
C GLU A 367 5.94 18.50 23.14
N GLU A 368 6.57 19.44 23.86
CA GLU A 368 6.14 20.86 23.93
C GLU A 368 6.32 21.59 22.59
#